data_AF-A0A7Y1SSS6-F1
#
_entry.id   AF-A0A7Y1SSS6-F1
#
_cell.length_a   1.000
_cell.length_b   1.000
_cell.length_c   1.000
_cell.angle_alpha   90.00
_cell.angle_beta   90.00
_cell.angle_gamma   90.00
#
_symmetry.space_group_name_H-M   'P 1'
#
loop_
_entity.id
_entity.type
_entity.pdbx_description
1 polymer ?
#
loop_
_entity_poly.entity_id
_entity_poly.type
_entity_poly.pdbx_seq_one_letter_code
_entity_poly.pdbx_strand_id
1 'polypeptide(L)'
;MTTLRVGRSPLRMWLFALAGVPFVVIGADFLARQRILGWLIKLIYEDRTPDSFEARDTLWAILFVTVGLLLIVVGLKELLFPRAVLEADERTSRWALLGPFRRPVEIPWDMIVSWSAVEVDDAGTPRPALVLELTDRFGLPDNPWGARWSGDSTLVILTEDWEQSAQVVEAALYELRSNRSRVVEG
;
A
#
# COMPACT_ATOMS: atom_id res chain seq x y z
N MET A 1 5.40 8.76 -27.41
CA MET A 1 6.07 8.48 -26.14
C MET A 1 5.09 7.68 -25.31
N THR A 2 5.33 6.39 -25.20
CA THR A 2 4.47 5.49 -24.42
C THR A 2 4.95 5.55 -22.97
N THR A 3 4.05 5.86 -22.04
CA THR A 3 4.37 5.94 -20.60
C THR A 3 3.43 5.03 -19.83
N LEU A 4 3.98 4.16 -18.99
CA LEU A 4 3.22 3.32 -18.07
C LEU A 4 3.19 3.97 -16.69
N ARG A 5 1.99 4.13 -16.14
CA ARG A 5 1.77 4.66 -14.80
C ARG A 5 0.77 3.78 -14.07
N VAL A 6 1.21 3.16 -12.98
CA VAL A 6 0.41 2.23 -12.18
C VAL A 6 0.18 2.86 -10.82
N GLY A 7 -1.08 3.08 -10.45
CA GLY A 7 -1.48 3.61 -9.16
C GLY A 7 -1.82 2.51 -8.15
N ARG A 8 -2.03 2.90 -6.89
CA ARG A 8 -2.73 2.05 -5.93
C ARG A 8 -4.24 2.07 -6.23
N SER A 9 -4.93 0.98 -5.94
CA SER A 9 -6.37 0.84 -6.11
C SER A 9 -7.14 1.90 -5.30
N PRO A 10 -7.88 2.82 -5.94
CA PRO A 10 -8.64 3.86 -5.24
C PRO A 10 -9.69 3.27 -4.29
N LEU A 11 -10.34 2.17 -4.70
CA LEU A 11 -11.31 1.48 -3.85
C LEU A 11 -10.69 0.97 -2.56
N ARG A 12 -9.49 0.37 -2.63
CA ARG A 12 -8.79 -0.10 -1.43
C ARG A 12 -8.38 1.05 -0.52
N MET A 13 -7.87 2.15 -1.09
CA MET A 13 -7.52 3.35 -0.30
C MET A 13 -8.75 3.96 0.38
N TRP A 14 -9.91 3.93 -0.29
CA TRP A 14 -11.18 4.35 0.29
C TRP A 14 -11.64 3.43 1.43
N LEU A 15 -11.52 2.11 1.26
CA LEU A 15 -11.82 1.15 2.34
C LEU A 15 -10.90 1.33 3.55
N PHE A 16 -9.61 1.62 3.34
CA PHE A 16 -8.70 1.95 4.43
C PHE A 16 -9.14 3.20 5.20
N ALA A 17 -9.55 4.26 4.49
CA ALA A 17 -10.06 5.47 5.14
C ALA A 17 -11.36 5.18 5.91
N LEU A 18 -12.28 4.41 5.32
CA LEU A 18 -13.54 4.03 5.94
C LEU A 18 -13.32 3.17 7.19
N ALA A 19 -12.35 2.25 7.16
CA ALA A 19 -11.99 1.41 8.31
C ALA A 19 -11.44 2.22 9.49
N GLY A 20 -10.83 3.38 9.26
CA GLY A 20 -10.38 4.25 10.35
C GLY A 20 -11.52 4.95 11.11
N VAL A 21 -12.67 5.17 10.48
CA VAL A 21 -13.83 5.84 11.10
C VAL A 21 -14.32 5.12 12.36
N PRO A 22 -14.64 3.81 12.37
CA PRO A 22 -15.09 3.13 13.57
C PRO A 22 -14.05 3.15 14.70
N PHE A 23 -12.75 3.08 14.37
CA PHE A 23 -11.66 3.19 15.36
C PHE A 23 -11.70 4.56 16.06
N VAL A 24 -11.84 5.65 15.29
CA VAL A 24 -11.96 7.00 15.86
C VAL A 24 -13.23 7.14 16.68
N VAL A 25 -14.37 6.66 16.19
CA VAL A 25 -15.66 6.76 16.91
C VAL A 25 -15.60 6.03 18.24
N ILE A 26 -15.13 4.78 18.25
CA ILE A 26 -15.00 3.98 19.48
C ILE A 26 -14.04 4.68 20.45
N GLY A 27 -12.83 5.04 20.00
CA GLY A 27 -11.84 5.66 20.88
C GLY A 27 -12.29 7.02 21.43
N ALA A 28 -12.88 7.87 20.59
CA ALA A 28 -13.42 9.16 21.02
C ALA A 28 -14.57 8.99 22.02
N ASP A 29 -15.40 7.97 21.84
CA ASP A 29 -16.50 7.68 22.75
C ASP A 29 -16.00 7.23 24.13
N PHE A 30 -15.02 6.32 24.19
CA PHE A 30 -14.38 5.94 25.45
C PHE A 30 -13.76 7.15 26.17
N LEU A 31 -13.08 8.06 25.44
CA LEU A 31 -12.53 9.29 26.01
C LEU A 31 -13.62 10.27 26.48
N ALA A 32 -14.77 10.30 25.81
CA ALA A 32 -15.91 11.13 26.16
C ALA A 32 -16.81 10.53 27.27
N ARG A 33 -16.31 9.51 28.00
CA ARG A 33 -17.05 8.75 29.02
C ARG A 33 -18.29 8.03 28.48
N GLN A 34 -18.17 7.39 27.32
CA GLN A 34 -19.18 6.51 26.72
C GLN A 34 -20.53 7.20 26.43
N ARG A 35 -20.52 8.42 25.90
CA ARG A 35 -21.76 9.15 25.58
C ARG A 35 -22.55 8.52 24.43
N ILE A 36 -21.86 8.00 23.41
CA ILE A 36 -22.40 7.44 22.18
C ILE A 36 -22.71 5.95 22.35
N LEU A 37 -21.77 5.11 22.81
CA LEU A 37 -22.08 3.71 23.14
C LEU A 37 -23.07 3.62 24.29
N GLY A 38 -22.99 4.49 25.30
CA GLY A 38 -23.97 4.51 26.39
C GLY A 38 -25.38 4.83 25.91
N TRP A 39 -25.54 5.69 24.91
CA TRP A 39 -26.83 5.94 24.26
C TRP A 39 -27.32 4.73 23.45
N LEU A 40 -26.44 4.10 22.67
CA LEU A 40 -26.74 2.91 21.86
C LEU A 40 -27.08 1.67 22.71
N ILE A 41 -26.32 1.46 23.78
CA ILE A 41 -26.56 0.37 24.73
C ILE A 41 -27.88 0.62 25.46
N LYS A 42 -28.18 1.84 25.91
CA LYS A 42 -29.49 2.15 26.51
C LYS A 42 -30.66 1.96 25.54
N LEU A 43 -30.44 2.17 24.23
CA LEU A 43 -31.46 1.94 23.21
C LEU A 43 -31.78 0.44 23.01
N ILE A 44 -30.79 -0.44 23.20
CA ILE A 44 -30.91 -1.88 22.92
C ILE A 44 -31.10 -2.72 24.20
N TYR A 45 -30.48 -2.30 25.30
CA TYR A 45 -30.37 -2.98 26.59
C TYR A 45 -30.63 -1.96 27.69
N GLU A 46 -31.90 -1.78 28.02
CA GLU A 46 -32.39 -0.87 29.06
C GLU A 46 -31.64 -1.12 30.39
N ASP A 47 -31.03 -0.05 30.94
CA ASP A 47 -30.39 0.06 32.27
C ASP A 47 -29.20 -0.86 32.63
N ARG A 48 -28.12 -0.83 31.82
CA ARG A 48 -26.77 -1.06 32.36
C ARG A 48 -26.01 0.23 32.61
N THR A 49 -25.70 0.51 33.87
CA THR A 49 -24.70 1.51 34.24
C THR A 49 -23.31 0.98 33.87
N PRO A 50 -22.53 1.69 33.05
CA PRO A 50 -21.19 1.23 32.71
C PRO A 50 -20.26 1.28 33.92
N ASP A 51 -19.39 0.27 34.03
CA ASP A 51 -18.42 0.11 35.11
C ASP A 51 -17.41 1.26 35.17
N SER A 52 -16.76 1.40 36.33
CA SER A 52 -15.78 2.45 36.62
C SER A 52 -14.62 2.43 35.61
N PHE A 53 -14.34 3.60 35.03
CA PHE A 53 -13.30 3.83 34.02
C PHE A 53 -11.89 3.56 34.57
N GLU A 54 -11.19 2.59 33.98
CA GLU A 54 -9.81 2.26 34.35
C GLU A 54 -8.78 3.01 33.48
N ALA A 55 -7.57 3.19 34.00
CA ALA A 55 -6.46 3.80 33.23
C ALA A 55 -6.12 3.02 31.94
N ARG A 56 -6.36 1.70 31.94
CA ARG A 56 -6.20 0.82 30.77
C ARG A 56 -7.14 1.22 29.62
N ASP A 57 -8.38 1.58 29.93
CA ASP A 57 -9.38 1.93 28.92
C ASP A 57 -9.03 3.26 28.23
N THR A 58 -8.43 4.18 28.99
CA THR A 58 -7.90 5.44 28.43
C THR A 58 -6.80 5.16 27.41
N LEU A 59 -5.87 4.25 27.72
CA LEU A 59 -4.77 3.88 26.82
C LEU A 59 -5.30 3.26 25.53
N TRP A 60 -6.26 2.34 25.62
CA TRP A 60 -6.91 1.76 24.44
C TRP A 60 -7.65 2.81 23.62
N ALA A 61 -8.37 3.71 24.28
CA ALA A 61 -9.11 4.77 23.60
C ALA A 61 -8.18 5.70 22.80
N ILE A 62 -7.06 6.12 23.39
CA ILE A 62 -6.02 6.90 22.69
C ILE A 62 -5.45 6.12 21.51
N LEU A 63 -5.15 4.82 21.71
CA LEU A 63 -4.65 3.98 20.64
C LEU A 63 -5.65 3.87 19.47
N PHE A 64 -6.92 3.62 19.77
CA PHE A 64 -7.99 3.55 18.77
C PHE A 64 -8.13 4.85 17.99
N VAL A 65 -8.17 6.01 18.67
CA VAL A 65 -8.22 7.31 17.99
C VAL A 65 -6.99 7.51 17.11
N THR A 66 -5.79 7.24 17.63
CA THR A 66 -4.53 7.48 16.91
C THR A 66 -4.42 6.61 15.66
N VAL A 67 -4.69 5.31 15.79
CA VAL A 67 -4.66 4.36 14.67
C VAL A 67 -5.76 4.70 13.67
N GLY A 68 -6.98 5.00 14.12
CA GLY A 68 -8.08 5.38 13.25
C GLY A 68 -7.79 6.66 12.44
N LEU A 69 -7.26 7.69 13.09
CA LEU A 69 -6.85 8.92 12.40
C LEU A 69 -5.72 8.66 11.41
N LEU A 70 -4.74 7.82 11.75
CA LEU A 70 -3.65 7.46 10.84
C LEU A 70 -4.19 6.77 9.58
N LEU A 71 -5.11 5.81 9.72
CA LEU A 71 -5.76 5.13 8.60
C LEU A 71 -6.52 6.11 7.70
N ILE A 72 -7.29 7.03 8.29
CA ILE A 72 -8.03 8.07 7.55
C ILE A 72 -7.07 8.96 6.78
N VAL A 73 -6.02 9.48 7.44
CA VAL A 73 -5.04 10.39 6.82
C VAL A 73 -4.32 9.69 5.66
N VAL A 74 -3.86 8.45 5.86
CA VAL A 74 -3.17 7.69 4.82
C VAL A 74 -4.09 7.41 3.63
N GLY A 75 -5.30 6.88 3.87
CA GLY A 75 -6.25 6.58 2.81
C GLY A 75 -6.69 7.82 2.03
N LEU A 76 -7.01 8.91 2.74
CA LEU A 76 -7.44 10.16 2.11
C LEU A 76 -6.30 10.84 1.34
N LYS A 77 -5.06 10.78 1.84
CA LYS A 77 -3.90 11.33 1.13
C LYS A 77 -3.67 10.62 -0.21
N GLU A 78 -3.82 9.30 -0.26
CA GLU A 78 -3.69 8.55 -1.52
C GLU A 78 -4.87 8.80 -2.47
N LEU A 79 -6.07 9.10 -1.96
CA LEU A 79 -7.21 9.49 -2.80
C LEU A 79 -7.08 10.90 -3.38
N LEU A 80 -6.67 11.88 -2.57
CA LEU A 80 -6.57 13.28 -2.98
C LEU A 80 -5.31 13.57 -3.79
N PHE A 81 -4.21 12.88 -3.48
CA PHE A 81 -2.94 13.00 -4.17
C PHE A 81 -2.44 11.61 -4.58
N PRO A 82 -3.06 11.01 -5.62
CA PRO A 82 -2.73 9.66 -6.07
C PRO A 82 -1.28 9.60 -6.50
N ARG A 83 -0.58 8.66 -5.89
CA ARG A 83 0.82 8.42 -6.21
C ARG A 83 0.96 7.13 -6.99
N ALA A 84 1.74 7.19 -8.06
CA ALA A 84 2.10 6.01 -8.81
C ALA A 84 3.06 5.13 -8.00
N VAL A 85 2.77 3.83 -8.00
CA VAL A 85 3.64 2.78 -7.48
C VAL A 85 4.73 2.45 -8.49
N LEU A 86 4.40 2.51 -9.78
CA LEU A 86 5.31 2.37 -10.91
C LEU A 86 5.05 3.48 -11.92
N GLU A 87 6.11 4.19 -12.31
CA GLU A 87 6.16 5.09 -13.46
C GLU A 87 7.30 4.62 -14.35
N ALA A 88 7.00 4.18 -15.57
CA ALA A 88 8.01 3.73 -16.52
C ALA A 88 7.82 4.42 -17.87
N ASP A 89 8.94 4.88 -18.43
CA ASP A 89 9.02 5.41 -19.78
C ASP A 89 10.16 4.74 -20.56
N GLU A 90 10.47 5.21 -21.76
CA GLU A 90 11.53 4.65 -22.61
C GLU A 90 12.95 4.81 -22.01
N ARG A 91 13.13 5.69 -21.01
CA ARG A 91 14.44 6.06 -20.45
C ARG A 91 14.67 5.50 -19.06
N THR A 92 13.65 5.51 -18.21
CA THR A 92 13.74 5.27 -16.77
C THR A 92 12.54 4.47 -16.28
N SER A 93 12.75 3.67 -15.23
CA SER A 93 11.66 3.07 -14.47
C SER A 93 11.75 3.56 -13.02
N ARG A 94 10.63 3.99 -12.45
CA ARG A 94 10.55 4.59 -11.11
C ARG A 94 9.57 3.80 -10.26
N TRP A 95 10.04 3.35 -9.12
CA TRP A 95 9.35 2.41 -8.24
C TRP A 95 9.20 2.98 -6.84
N ALA A 96 7.99 2.92 -6.26
CA ALA A 96 7.71 3.44 -4.92
C ALA A 96 8.17 2.47 -3.79
N LEU A 97 9.46 2.15 -3.74
CA LEU A 97 10.04 1.16 -2.82
C LEU A 97 10.43 1.69 -1.43
N LEU A 98 10.40 3.01 -1.19
CA LEU A 98 10.81 3.61 0.09
C LEU A 98 9.66 3.86 1.07
N GLY A 99 8.43 3.52 0.67
CA GLY A 99 7.24 3.67 1.50
C GLY A 99 6.49 5.00 1.35
N PRO A 100 5.49 5.24 2.21
CA PRO A 100 4.63 6.40 2.10
C PRO A 100 5.45 7.69 2.30
N PHE A 101 5.08 8.75 1.59
CA PHE A 101 5.72 10.08 1.63
C PHE A 101 7.18 10.18 1.13
N ARG A 102 7.86 9.07 0.79
CA ARG A 102 9.26 9.08 0.30
C ARG A 102 9.34 9.02 -1.21
N ARG A 103 10.22 9.76 -1.90
CA ARG A 103 10.31 9.76 -3.38
C ARG A 103 10.51 8.35 -3.98
N PRO A 104 10.02 8.08 -5.20
CA PRO A 104 10.24 6.79 -5.85
C PRO A 104 11.73 6.62 -6.19
N VAL A 105 12.20 5.37 -6.19
CA VAL A 105 13.57 5.01 -6.57
C VAL A 105 13.60 4.77 -8.06
N GLU A 106 14.61 5.31 -8.73
CA GLU A 106 14.83 5.07 -10.16
C GLU A 106 15.65 3.79 -10.33
N ILE A 107 15.14 2.86 -11.12
CA ILE A 107 15.81 1.63 -11.54
C ILE A 107 16.08 1.76 -13.05
N PRO A 108 17.36 1.85 -13.45
CA PRO A 108 17.74 1.87 -14.86
C PRO A 108 17.29 0.59 -15.58
N TRP A 109 16.86 0.70 -16.84
CA TRP A 109 16.36 -0.46 -17.60
C TRP A 109 17.42 -1.53 -17.87
N ASP A 110 18.68 -1.13 -17.95
CA ASP A 110 19.85 -2.01 -18.07
C ASP A 110 20.10 -2.84 -16.80
N MET A 111 19.65 -2.35 -15.65
CA MET A 111 19.69 -3.10 -14.39
C MET A 111 18.60 -4.19 -14.33
N ILE A 112 17.54 -4.07 -15.12
CA ILE A 112 16.41 -5.02 -15.12
C ILE A 112 16.65 -6.10 -16.19
N VAL A 113 17.04 -7.29 -15.73
CA VAL A 113 17.30 -8.46 -16.58
C VAL A 113 15.98 -8.99 -17.13
N SER A 114 15.07 -9.38 -16.23
CA SER A 114 13.79 -9.99 -16.56
C SER A 114 12.69 -9.55 -15.58
N TRP A 115 11.44 -9.75 -15.98
CA TRP A 115 10.29 -9.62 -15.08
C TRP A 115 9.23 -10.67 -15.40
N SER A 116 8.47 -11.06 -14.38
CA SER A 116 7.33 -11.96 -14.53
C SER A 116 6.22 -11.67 -13.54
N ALA A 117 4.96 -11.77 -13.98
CA ALA A 117 3.80 -11.77 -13.09
C ALA A 117 3.56 -13.19 -12.58
N VAL A 118 3.59 -13.38 -11.26
CA VAL A 118 3.46 -14.69 -10.62
C VAL A 118 2.62 -14.61 -9.36
N GLU A 119 2.13 -15.73 -8.87
CA GLU A 119 1.63 -15.84 -7.50
C GLU A 119 2.76 -16.35 -6.60
N VAL A 120 3.04 -15.61 -5.53
CA VAL A 120 4.02 -16.01 -4.52
C VAL A 120 3.29 -16.45 -3.26
N ASP A 121 3.75 -17.55 -2.68
CA ASP A 121 3.29 -17.93 -1.35
C ASP A 121 3.88 -16.96 -0.31
N ASP A 122 2.98 -16.27 0.39
CA ASP A 122 3.30 -15.38 1.50
C ASP A 122 2.57 -15.87 2.75
N ALA A 123 3.32 -16.57 3.62
CA ALA A 123 2.83 -17.18 4.85
C ALA A 123 1.64 -18.14 4.65
N GLY A 124 1.69 -18.99 3.62
CA GLY A 124 0.65 -19.98 3.31
C GLY A 124 -0.54 -19.40 2.54
N THR A 125 -0.45 -18.14 2.09
CA THR A 125 -1.47 -17.49 1.28
C THR A 125 -0.87 -17.09 -0.07
N PRO A 126 -1.39 -17.58 -1.20
CA PRO A 126 -0.94 -17.13 -2.51
C PRO A 126 -1.32 -15.66 -2.71
N ARG A 127 -0.34 -14.84 -3.08
CA ARG A 127 -0.52 -13.41 -3.37
C ARG A 127 0.04 -13.05 -4.74
N PRO A 128 -0.66 -12.22 -5.53
CA PRO A 128 -0.15 -11.78 -6.81
C PRO A 128 1.06 -10.85 -6.64
N ALA A 129 2.12 -11.14 -7.36
CA ALA A 129 3.36 -10.39 -7.34
C ALA A 129 3.95 -10.17 -8.74
N LEU A 130 4.73 -9.11 -8.87
CA LEU A 130 5.62 -8.87 -10.00
C LEU A 130 7.04 -9.14 -9.51
N VAL A 131 7.69 -10.12 -10.11
CA VAL A 131 9.07 -10.48 -9.79
C VAL A 131 9.99 -9.83 -10.79
N LEU A 132 10.94 -9.04 -10.31
CA LEU A 132 12.00 -8.43 -11.10
C LEU A 132 13.33 -9.13 -10.81
N GLU A 133 14.03 -9.54 -11.85
CA GLU A 133 15.40 -9.99 -11.76
C GLU A 133 16.33 -8.84 -12.12
N LEU A 134 17.23 -8.48 -11.22
CA LEU A 134 18.14 -7.35 -11.36
C LEU A 134 19.59 -7.81 -11.49
N THR A 135 20.42 -7.01 -12.15
CA THR A 135 21.86 -7.32 -12.24
C THR A 135 22.57 -7.17 -10.89
N ASP A 136 22.21 -6.15 -10.11
CA ASP A 136 22.69 -5.94 -8.74
C ASP A 136 21.62 -5.25 -7.88
N ARG A 137 21.97 -4.89 -6.63
CA ARG A 137 21.09 -4.17 -5.67
C ARG A 137 21.52 -2.72 -5.44
N PHE A 138 22.48 -2.23 -6.18
CA PHE A 138 23.17 -0.99 -5.85
C PHE A 138 22.19 0.19 -5.87
N GLY A 139 22.16 0.96 -4.78
CA GLY A 139 21.26 2.10 -4.63
C GLY A 139 19.80 1.77 -4.29
N LEU A 140 19.45 0.49 -4.13
CA LEU A 140 18.11 0.07 -3.71
C LEU A 140 18.03 -0.16 -2.19
N PRO A 141 16.85 0.02 -1.57
CA PRO A 141 16.70 -0.20 -0.15
C PRO A 141 16.81 -1.69 0.22
N ASP A 142 17.49 -1.98 1.32
CA ASP A 142 17.60 -3.35 1.87
C ASP A 142 16.23 -3.91 2.31
N ASN A 143 15.33 -3.04 2.75
CA ASN A 143 13.97 -3.37 3.17
C ASN A 143 12.95 -2.57 2.36
N PRO A 144 12.65 -2.99 1.12
CA PRO A 144 11.73 -2.27 0.25
C PRO A 144 10.29 -2.34 0.76
N TRP A 145 9.53 -1.26 0.59
CA TRP A 145 8.13 -1.17 0.97
C TRP A 145 7.22 -1.80 -0.08
N GLY A 146 6.31 -2.69 0.33
CA GLY A 146 5.43 -3.40 -0.59
C GLY A 146 6.15 -4.41 -1.49
N ALA A 147 7.41 -4.73 -1.17
CA ALA A 147 8.22 -5.69 -1.86
C ALA A 147 9.15 -6.40 -0.89
N ARG A 148 9.83 -7.45 -1.34
CA ARG A 148 10.88 -8.12 -0.58
C ARG A 148 11.94 -8.67 -1.51
N TRP A 149 13.15 -8.78 -0.98
CA TRP A 149 14.22 -9.48 -1.64
C TRP A 149 14.05 -11.00 -1.52
N SER A 150 14.28 -11.70 -2.61
CA SER A 150 14.41 -13.15 -2.68
C SER A 150 15.79 -13.46 -3.25
N GLY A 151 16.65 -14.14 -2.49
CA GLY A 151 18.06 -14.35 -2.88
C GLY A 151 18.88 -13.07 -2.88
N ASP A 152 19.76 -12.88 -3.88
CA ASP A 152 20.70 -11.74 -4.00
C ASP A 152 20.35 -10.72 -5.10
N SER A 153 19.48 -11.09 -6.05
CA SER A 153 19.18 -10.28 -7.23
C SER A 153 17.69 -10.19 -7.59
N THR A 154 16.83 -10.92 -6.89
CA THR A 154 15.40 -10.99 -7.23
C THR A 154 14.56 -10.15 -6.29
N LEU A 155 13.85 -9.15 -6.83
CA LEU A 155 12.92 -8.31 -6.12
C LEU A 155 11.49 -8.78 -6.37
N VAL A 156 10.79 -9.19 -5.32
CA VAL A 156 9.39 -9.64 -5.37
C VAL A 156 8.50 -8.49 -4.91
N ILE A 157 7.71 -7.92 -5.81
CA ILE A 157 6.84 -6.77 -5.51
C ILE A 157 5.40 -7.26 -5.41
N LEU A 158 4.76 -7.06 -4.26
CA LEU A 158 3.35 -7.41 -4.11
C LEU A 158 2.49 -6.42 -4.90
N THR A 159 1.54 -6.96 -5.66
CA THR A 159 0.70 -6.16 -6.58
C THR A 159 -0.76 -6.10 -6.15
N GLU A 160 -1.07 -6.68 -5.00
CA GLU A 160 -2.44 -6.81 -4.51
C GLU A 160 -3.15 -5.45 -4.43
N ASP A 161 -2.43 -4.42 -3.99
CA ASP A 161 -2.97 -3.08 -3.80
C ASP A 161 -2.91 -2.19 -5.05
N TRP A 162 -2.50 -2.73 -6.20
CA TRP A 162 -2.42 -1.98 -7.45
C TRP A 162 -3.80 -1.80 -8.09
N GLU A 163 -3.93 -0.76 -8.91
CA GLU A 163 -5.13 -0.54 -9.72
C GLU A 163 -5.22 -1.56 -10.87
N GLN A 164 -4.09 -1.90 -11.48
CA GLN A 164 -3.97 -2.88 -12.56
C GLN A 164 -3.38 -4.20 -12.04
N SER A 165 -3.78 -5.33 -12.62
CA SER A 165 -3.21 -6.63 -12.26
C SER A 165 -1.75 -6.76 -12.71
N ALA A 166 -0.99 -7.62 -12.03
CA ALA A 166 0.41 -7.89 -12.38
C ALA A 166 0.60 -8.27 -13.86
N GLN A 167 -0.32 -9.08 -14.42
CA GLN A 167 -0.25 -9.52 -15.82
C GLN A 167 -0.42 -8.37 -16.82
N VAL A 168 -1.32 -7.41 -16.53
CA VAL A 168 -1.52 -6.23 -17.37
C VAL A 168 -0.28 -5.34 -17.34
N VAL A 169 0.31 -5.17 -16.15
CA VAL A 169 1.54 -4.39 -15.97
C VAL A 169 2.72 -5.06 -16.67
N GLU A 170 2.87 -6.38 -16.54
CA GLU A 170 3.89 -7.15 -17.25
C GLU A 170 3.81 -6.97 -18.77
N ALA A 171 2.61 -7.12 -19.35
CA ALA A 171 2.40 -6.93 -20.78
C ALA A 171 2.78 -5.51 -21.24
N ALA A 172 2.39 -4.50 -20.47
CA ALA A 172 2.74 -3.11 -20.77
C ALA A 172 4.25 -2.83 -20.66
N LEU A 173 4.94 -3.45 -19.70
CA LEU A 173 6.40 -3.38 -19.58
C LEU A 173 7.10 -4.03 -20.79
N TYR A 174 6.59 -5.16 -21.29
CA TYR A 174 7.10 -5.78 -22.52
C TYR A 174 6.95 -4.87 -23.74
N GLU A 175 5.79 -4.24 -23.91
CA GLU A 175 5.56 -3.29 -24.99
C GLU A 175 6.54 -2.12 -24.92
N LEU A 176 6.73 -1.53 -23.72
CA LEU A 176 7.69 -0.46 -23.50
C LEU A 176 9.13 -0.86 -23.83
N ARG A 177 9.58 -2.04 -23.38
CA ARG A 177 10.94 -2.53 -23.67
C ARG A 177 11.14 -2.73 -25.17
N SER A 178 10.14 -3.29 -25.86
CA SER A 178 10.22 -3.54 -27.30
C SER A 178 10.33 -2.25 -28.11
N ASN A 179 9.61 -1.19 -27.70
CA ASN A 179 9.69 0.11 -28.33
C ASN A 179 11.04 0.79 -28.07
N ARG A 180 11.61 0.64 -26.86
CA ARG A 180 12.96 1.13 -26.54
C ARG A 180 14.02 0.52 -27.45
N SER A 181 14.00 -0.80 -27.66
CA SER A 181 14.99 -1.45 -28.54
C SER A 181 14.94 -0.90 -29.97
N ARG A 182 13.75 -0.62 -30.51
CA ARG A 182 13.60 -0.03 -31.84
C ARG A 182 14.15 1.39 -31.95
N VAL A 183 14.05 2.18 -30.88
CA VAL A 183 14.57 3.55 -30.84
C VAL A 183 16.10 3.59 -30.70
N VAL A 184 16.71 2.58 -30.06
CA VAL A 184 18.17 2.51 -29.90
C VAL A 184 18.86 2.00 -31.18
N GLU A 185 18.16 1.23 -32.01
CA GLU A 185 18.71 0.65 -33.26
C GLU A 185 18.46 1.49 -34.52
N GLY A 186 17.58 2.51 -34.48
CA GLY A 186 17.24 3.38 -35.61
C GLY A 186 17.90 4.74 -35.55
#